data_AF-A0A7C4R5W7-F1
#
_entry.id   AF-A0A7C4R5W7-F1
#
_cell.length_a   1.000
_cell.length_b   1.000
_cell.length_c   1.000
_cell.angle_alpha   90.00
_cell.angle_beta   90.00
_cell.angle_gamma   90.00
#
_symmetry.space_group_name_H-M   'P 1'
#
loop_
_entity.id
_entity.type
_entity.pdbx_description
1 polymer ?
#
loop_
_entity_poly.entity_id
_entity_poly.type
_entity_poly.pdbx_seq_one_letter_code
_entity_poly.pdbx_strand_id
1 'polypeptide(L)' 'MSSNTSSESKCSHGEVELFGEQKGKRGINRYYKCLKCGSVLILSEDGILYEVPKEEKSKT' A
#
# COMPACT_ATOMS: atom_id res chain seq x y z
N MET A 1 -3.07 17.30 -27.05
CA MET A 1 -1.97 17.48 -26.07
C MET A 1 -2.11 16.38 -25.04
N SER A 2 -1.31 15.33 -25.18
CA SER A 2 -1.32 14.15 -24.31
C SER A 2 -0.79 14.54 -22.93
N SER A 3 -1.65 14.53 -21.92
CA SER A 3 -1.24 14.69 -20.53
C SER A 3 -1.29 13.32 -19.87
N ASN A 4 -0.25 12.52 -20.07
CA ASN A 4 0.03 11.36 -19.21
C ASN A 4 0.57 11.90 -17.89
N THR A 5 -0.32 12.38 -17.03
CA THR A 5 -0.02 12.56 -15.62
C THR A 5 -0.60 11.36 -14.90
N SER A 6 0.19 10.29 -14.78
CA SER A 6 -0.04 9.27 -13.75
C SER A 6 0.13 9.99 -12.41
N SER A 7 -0.93 10.65 -11.95
CA SER A 7 -0.99 11.23 -10.62
C SER A 7 -0.62 10.12 -9.66
N GLU A 8 0.49 10.29 -8.93
CA GLU A 8 0.98 9.51 -7.79
C GLU A 8 -0.07 9.47 -6.68
N SER A 9 -1.22 8.89 -6.99
CA SER A 9 -2.41 8.92 -6.16
C SER A 9 -2.27 7.75 -5.23
N LYS A 10 -2.00 8.04 -3.96
CA LYS A 10 -2.07 7.02 -2.91
C LYS A 10 -3.41 6.29 -3.02
N CYS A 11 -3.41 4.97 -2.85
CA CYS A 11 -4.60 4.13 -2.84
C CYS A 11 -5.67 4.75 -1.93
N SER A 12 -6.78 5.14 -2.54
CA SER A 12 -7.86 5.89 -1.89
C SER A 12 -9.13 5.04 -1.66
N HIS A 13 -9.11 3.74 -1.94
CA HIS A 13 -10.31 2.88 -1.95
C HIS A 13 -10.92 2.63 -0.57
N GLY A 14 -10.14 2.70 0.51
CA GLY A 14 -10.59 2.45 1.88
C GLY A 14 -10.91 0.97 2.22
N GLU A 15 -11.28 0.16 1.23
CA GLU A 15 -11.50 -1.28 1.38
C GLU A 15 -10.17 -2.04 1.44
N VAL A 16 -9.74 -2.37 2.66
CA VAL A 16 -8.47 -3.05 2.94
C VAL A 16 -8.66 -4.21 3.92
N GLU A 17 -7.81 -5.23 3.79
CA GLU A 17 -7.70 -6.33 4.75
C GLU A 17 -6.35 -6.28 5.49
N LEU A 18 -6.33 -6.57 6.79
CA LEU A 18 -5.07 -6.81 7.51
C LEU A 18 -4.54 -8.18 7.10
N PHE A 19 -3.38 -8.23 6.44
CA PHE A 19 -2.79 -9.50 5.98
C PHE A 19 -1.52 -9.89 6.72
N GLY A 20 -0.98 -9.00 7.57
CA GLY A 20 0.20 -9.33 8.37
C GLY A 20 0.55 -8.29 9.42
N GLU A 21 1.28 -8.74 10.43
CA GLU A 21 1.85 -7.90 11.48
C GLU A 21 3.32 -8.30 11.69
N GLN A 22 4.18 -7.31 11.92
CA GLN A 22 5.59 -7.52 12.24
C GLN A 22 5.93 -6.77 13.52
N LYS A 23 6.39 -7.49 14.56
CA LYS A 23 6.90 -6.87 15.79
C LYS A 23 8.21 -6.14 15.50
N GLY A 24 8.24 -4.84 15.76
CA GLY A 24 9.44 -4.01 15.72
C GLY A 24 10.08 -3.87 17.10
N LYS A 25 10.98 -2.90 17.23
CA LYS A 25 11.69 -2.66 18.51
C LYS A 25 10.80 -1.91 19.51
N ARG A 26 9.87 -1.09 19.01
CA ARG A 26 9.06 -0.17 19.84
C ARG A 26 7.55 -0.39 19.67
N GLY A 27 7.12 -1.11 18.63
CA GLY A 27 5.73 -1.40 18.36
C GLY A 27 5.55 -2.48 17.30
N ILE A 28 4.50 -2.33 16.50
CA ILE A 28 4.09 -3.30 15.48
C ILE A 28 3.87 -2.56 14.17
N ASN A 29 4.50 -3.03 13.10
CA ASN A 29 4.14 -2.65 11.75
C ASN A 29 2.93 -3.49 11.30
N ARG A 30 1.89 -2.82 10.78
CA ARG A 30 0.70 -3.49 10.25
C ARG A 30 0.65 -3.37 8.74
N TYR A 31 0.40 -4.49 8.10
CA TYR A 31 0.38 -4.61 6.65
C TYR A 31 -1.05 -4.86 6.21
N TYR A 32 -1.58 -3.92 5.45
CA TYR A 32 -2.91 -3.97 4.88
C TYR A 32 -2.82 -4.14 3.37
N LYS A 33 -3.74 -4.90 2.77
CA LYS A 33 -3.84 -5.04 1.33
C LYS A 33 -5.16 -4.47 0.87
N CYS A 34 -5.13 -3.60 -0.13
CA CYS A 34 -6.34 -3.10 -0.75
C CYS A 34 -7.03 -4.21 -1.54
N LEU A 35 -8.32 -4.43 -1.27
CA LEU A 35 -9.11 -5.44 -1.95
C LEU A 35 -9.51 -5.02 -3.38
N LYS A 36 -9.41 -3.73 -3.71
CA LYS A 36 -9.74 -3.19 -5.04
C LYS A 36 -8.56 -3.22 -6.03
N CYS A 37 -7.44 -2.60 -5.68
CA CYS A 37 -6.27 -2.50 -6.57
C CYS A 37 -5.13 -3.45 -6.20
N GLY A 38 -5.15 -4.01 -4.99
CA GLY A 38 -4.07 -4.86 -4.50
C GLY A 38 -2.81 -4.12 -4.03
N SER A 39 -2.81 -2.78 -3.96
CA SER A 39 -1.74 -2.03 -3.28
C SER A 39 -1.60 -2.51 -1.84
N VAL A 40 -0.38 -2.53 -1.33
CA VAL A 40 -0.07 -2.82 0.06
C VAL A 40 0.15 -1.51 0.80
N LEU A 41 -0.55 -1.33 1.91
CA LEU A 41 -0.40 -0.20 2.82
C LEU A 41 0.29 -0.67 4.09
N ILE A 42 1.34 0.03 4.51
CA ILE A 42 2.16 -0.34 5.68
C ILE A 42 2.02 0.79 6.70
N LEU A 43 1.37 0.51 7.82
CA LEU A 43 1.34 1.42 8.97
C LEU A 43 2.51 1.05 9.89
N SER A 44 3.51 1.92 9.96
CA SER A 44 4.69 1.67 10.79
C SER A 44 4.40 1.83 12.28
N GLU A 45 5.29 1.31 13.11
CA GLU A 45 5.26 1.50 14.57
C GLU A 45 5.30 2.97 15.00
N ASP A 46 5.84 3.86 14.15
CA ASP A 46 5.86 5.32 14.36
C ASP A 46 4.60 6.04 13.83
N GLY A 47 3.61 5.30 13.31
CA GLY A 47 2.36 5.86 12.80
C GLY A 47 2.44 6.44 11.38
N ILE A 48 3.50 6.12 10.63
CA ILE A 48 3.68 6.58 9.25
C ILE A 48 3.07 5.55 8.29
N LEU A 49 2.26 6.03 7.34
CA LEU A 49 1.64 5.18 6.31
C LEU A 49 2.44 5.21 5.02
N TYR A 50 2.95 4.04 4.61
CA TYR A 50 3.61 3.81 3.33
C TYR A 50 2.70 3.03 2.38
N GLU A 51 2.87 3.24 1.08
CA GLU A 51 2.19 2.45 0.05
C GLU A 51 3.21 1.78 -0.87
N VAL A 52 2.95 0.51 -1.18
CA VAL A 52 3.62 -0.26 -2.21
C VAL A 52 2.57 -0.62 -3.26
N PRO A 53 2.58 0.03 -4.44
CA PRO A 53 1.66 -0.29 -5.53
C PRO A 53 1.79 -1.76 -5.94
N LYS A 54 0.69 -2.38 -6.34
CA LYS A 54 0.75 -3.69 -6.99
C LYS A 54 1.45 -3.51 -8.34
N GLU A 55 2.65 -4.04 -8.50
CA GLU A 55 3.28 -4.10 -9.81
C GLU A 55 2.39 -4.91 -10.76
N GLU A 56 1.93 -4.29 -11.83
CA GLU A 56 1.42 -5.04 -12.97
C GLU A 56 2.61 -5.79 -13.53
N LYS A 57 2.67 -7.10 -13.28
CA LYS A 57 3.67 -7.96 -13.93
C LYS A 57 3.56 -7.74 -15.43
N SER A 58 4.53 -7.05 -16.02
CA SER A 58 4.78 -7.09 -17.45
C SER A 58 4.84 -8.56 -17.84
N LYS A 59 3.82 -9.02 -18.58
CA LYS A 59 3.76 -10.37 -19.15
C LYS A 59 5.07 -10.61 -19.93
N THR A 60 5.88 -11.55 -19.48
CA THR A 60 6.93 -12.18 -20.30
C THR A 60 6.34 -13.40 -20.99
#